data_AF-A0A8J3YC70-F1
#
_entry.id   AF-A0A8J3YC70-F1
#
_cell.length_a   1.000
_cell.length_b   1.000
_cell.length_c   1.000
_cell.angle_alpha   90.00
_cell.angle_beta   90.00
_cell.angle_gamma   90.00
#
_symmetry.space_group_name_H-M   'P 1'
#
loop_
_entity.id
_entity.type
_entity.pdbx_description
1 polymer ?
#
loop_
_entity_poly.entity_id
_entity_poly.type
_entity_poly.pdbx_seq_one_letter_code
_entity_poly.pdbx_strand_id
1 'polypeptide(L)'
;MTFDVTEPADQQSGWSYYGAAHRYAVHGSDAEEAACARRTAELAATGREAELHALADAGDRCAAIATLEVLVDQDRVDELRAMGAAGHDPAFVTLMELYVRRGDEAALRAEAATAERARFWLSALLVRSGRLDEALDELRRLVAAGVDTHAAHGKMLDLLLEHGREDEVRALAAAGDRPAIRRLNFWQHRDRP
;
A
#
# COMPACT_ATOMS: atom_id res chain seq x y z
N MET A 1 -9.70 -1.00 -4.41
CA MET A 1 -9.62 -0.16 -3.20
C MET A 1 -8.47 0.80 -3.42
N THR A 2 -8.77 2.08 -3.56
CA THR A 2 -7.82 3.13 -3.94
C THR A 2 -7.19 3.72 -2.68
N PHE A 3 -5.88 3.56 -2.57
CA PHE A 3 -5.05 4.31 -1.63
C PHE A 3 -5.24 5.80 -1.92
N ASP A 4 -5.83 6.54 -0.99
CA ASP A 4 -5.95 8.00 -1.09
C ASP A 4 -4.60 8.61 -0.76
N VAL A 5 -3.90 9.09 -1.80
CA VAL A 5 -2.55 9.66 -1.74
C VAL A 5 -2.53 11.10 -1.21
N THR A 6 -3.69 11.67 -0.84
CA THR A 6 -3.83 13.10 -0.52
C THR A 6 -3.85 13.42 0.98
N GLU A 7 -3.86 12.42 1.87
CA GLU A 7 -3.81 12.69 3.31
C GLU A 7 -2.40 13.12 3.78
N PRO A 8 -2.30 14.18 4.61
CA PRO A 8 -1.03 14.68 5.12
C PRO A 8 -0.37 13.69 6.08
N ALA A 9 0.95 13.65 6.06
CA ALA A 9 1.80 12.70 6.79
C ALA A 9 1.89 12.94 8.32
N ASP A 10 1.16 13.91 8.85
CA ASP A 10 1.35 14.47 10.20
C ASP A 10 0.37 13.94 11.26
N GLN A 11 -0.60 13.09 10.88
CA GLN A 11 -1.43 12.42 11.88
C GLN A 11 -0.76 11.14 12.36
N GLN A 12 -0.15 11.24 13.55
CA GLN A 12 0.44 10.17 14.37
C GLN A 12 -0.50 8.97 14.66
N SER A 13 -1.76 9.03 14.21
CA SER A 13 -2.78 7.99 14.33
C SER A 13 -3.33 7.50 12.98
N GLY A 14 -2.70 7.82 11.85
CA GLY A 14 -3.17 7.52 10.48
C GLY A 14 -2.36 6.44 9.73
N TRP A 15 -1.63 5.58 10.43
CA TRP A 15 -0.67 4.65 9.82
C TRP A 15 -1.37 3.51 9.04
N SER A 16 -1.81 3.77 7.81
CA SER A 16 -2.37 2.72 6.94
C SER A 16 -1.26 2.02 6.18
N TYR A 17 -1.06 0.70 6.30
CA TYR A 17 -1.77 -0.41 5.61
C TYR A 17 -3.24 -0.70 5.94
N TYR A 18 -3.73 -0.33 7.13
CA TYR A 18 -5.13 -0.55 7.53
C TYR A 18 -5.98 0.72 7.67
N GLY A 19 -5.39 1.90 7.64
CA GLY A 19 -6.03 3.15 7.98
C GLY A 19 -6.69 3.08 9.36
N ALA A 20 -7.33 4.17 9.77
CA ALA A 20 -8.33 4.06 10.82
C ALA A 20 -9.54 3.20 10.38
N ALA A 21 -9.78 3.05 9.08
CA ALA A 21 -10.98 2.42 8.53
C ALA A 21 -10.98 0.87 8.55
N HIS A 22 -9.82 0.22 8.66
CA HIS A 22 -9.71 -1.25 8.73
C HIS A 22 -8.92 -1.75 9.92
N ARG A 23 -8.59 -0.87 10.87
CA ARG A 23 -7.80 -1.21 12.06
C ARG A 23 -8.37 -2.45 12.74
N TYR A 24 -9.70 -2.59 12.78
CA TYR A 24 -10.34 -3.78 13.33
C TYR A 24 -11.70 -4.19 12.72
N ALA A 25 -11.76 -4.39 11.39
CA ALA A 25 -12.92 -5.07 10.76
C ALA A 25 -13.01 -6.58 11.09
N VAL A 26 -12.53 -6.97 12.28
CA VAL A 26 -12.44 -8.33 12.82
C VAL A 26 -13.30 -8.52 14.06
N HIS A 27 -13.87 -7.43 14.58
CA HIS A 27 -14.73 -7.46 15.75
C HIS A 27 -16.20 -7.34 15.35
N GLY A 28 -17.07 -8.01 16.11
CA GLY A 28 -18.51 -7.91 15.93
C GLY A 28 -19.10 -6.64 16.57
N SER A 29 -18.28 -5.88 17.31
CA SER A 29 -18.71 -4.66 18.01
C SER A 29 -17.57 -3.67 18.28
N ASP A 30 -17.93 -2.39 18.41
CA ASP A 30 -17.02 -1.30 18.81
C ASP A 30 -16.37 -1.54 20.19
N ALA A 31 -17.07 -2.25 21.08
CA ALA A 31 -16.56 -2.55 22.42
C ALA A 31 -15.39 -3.53 22.38
N GLU A 32 -15.49 -4.56 21.54
CA GLU A 32 -14.41 -5.52 21.28
C GLU A 32 -13.21 -4.84 20.62
N GLU A 33 -13.47 -3.95 19.65
CA GLU A 33 -12.45 -3.11 19.02
C GLU A 33 -11.70 -2.25 20.04
N ALA A 34 -12.43 -1.51 20.88
CA ALA A 34 -11.83 -0.68 21.90
C ALA A 34 -11.06 -1.52 22.94
N ALA A 35 -11.52 -2.72 23.26
CA ALA A 35 -10.80 -3.63 24.16
C ALA A 35 -9.50 -4.14 23.54
N CYS A 36 -9.52 -4.50 22.25
CA CYS A 36 -8.34 -4.93 21.52
C CYS A 36 -7.29 -3.83 21.48
N ALA A 37 -7.69 -2.63 21.05
CA ALA A 37 -6.79 -1.48 20.95
C ALA A 37 -6.17 -1.09 22.31
N ARG A 38 -6.96 -1.12 23.40
CA ARG A 38 -6.41 -0.84 24.74
C ARG A 38 -5.38 -1.88 25.16
N ARG A 39 -5.66 -3.16 24.95
CA ARG A 39 -4.77 -4.26 25.34
C ARG A 39 -3.44 -4.17 24.59
N THR A 40 -3.48 -4.03 23.27
CA THR A 40 -2.26 -4.01 22.45
C THR A 40 -1.43 -2.75 22.72
N ALA A 41 -2.07 -1.59 22.91
CA ALA A 41 -1.39 -0.36 23.30
C ALA A 41 -0.71 -0.48 24.67
N GLU A 42 -1.35 -1.11 25.66
CA GLU A 42 -0.74 -1.36 26.96
C GLU A 42 0.49 -2.27 26.84
N LEU A 43 0.38 -3.37 26.10
CA LEU A 43 1.50 -4.30 25.91
C LEU A 43 2.68 -3.62 25.18
N ALA A 44 2.40 -2.82 24.16
CA ALA A 44 3.42 -2.05 23.44
C ALA A 44 4.09 -1.01 24.36
N ALA A 45 3.29 -0.20 25.08
CA ALA A 45 3.79 0.84 25.97
C ALA A 45 4.61 0.29 27.15
N THR A 46 4.36 -0.95 27.56
CA THR A 46 5.09 -1.63 28.65
C THR A 46 6.25 -2.50 28.15
N GLY A 47 6.56 -2.51 26.85
CA GLY A 47 7.65 -3.29 26.28
C GLY A 47 7.42 -4.80 26.31
N ARG A 48 6.16 -5.26 26.42
CA ARG A 48 5.78 -6.68 26.46
C ARG A 48 5.66 -7.27 25.05
N GLU A 49 6.65 -7.03 24.21
CA GLU A 49 6.65 -7.45 22.80
C GLU A 49 6.57 -8.98 22.66
N ALA A 50 7.25 -9.74 23.51
CA ALA A 50 7.17 -11.20 23.50
C ALA A 50 5.73 -11.72 23.67
N GLU A 51 4.90 -11.00 24.43
CA GLU A 51 3.49 -11.34 24.59
C GLU A 51 2.65 -10.91 23.39
N LEU A 52 2.95 -9.75 22.78
CA LEU A 52 2.34 -9.36 21.50
C LEU A 52 2.63 -10.40 20.42
N HIS A 53 3.88 -10.86 20.30
CA HIS A 53 4.27 -11.91 19.36
C HIS A 53 3.53 -13.23 19.65
N ALA A 54 3.49 -13.68 20.90
CA ALA A 54 2.78 -14.91 21.25
C ALA A 54 1.28 -14.85 20.93
N LEU A 55 0.65 -13.69 21.10
CA LEU A 55 -0.75 -13.47 20.72
C LEU A 55 -0.92 -13.47 19.20
N ALA A 56 -0.03 -12.79 18.47
CA ALA A 56 -0.03 -12.76 17.01
C ALA A 56 0.12 -14.18 16.43
N ASP A 57 1.05 -14.97 16.97
CA ASP A 57 1.28 -16.37 16.59
C ASP A 57 0.06 -17.27 16.91
N ALA A 58 -0.70 -16.92 17.95
CA ALA A 58 -1.97 -17.57 18.28
C ALA A 58 -3.14 -17.10 17.39
N GLY A 59 -2.89 -16.19 16.43
CA GLY A 59 -3.88 -15.70 15.47
C GLY A 59 -4.62 -14.43 15.91
N ASP A 60 -4.19 -13.76 16.97
CA ASP A 60 -4.72 -12.46 17.38
C ASP A 60 -4.30 -11.39 16.37
N ARG A 61 -5.26 -10.94 15.55
CA ARG A 61 -5.03 -9.97 14.49
C ARG A 61 -4.64 -8.59 15.03
N CYS A 62 -5.14 -8.21 16.20
CA CYS A 62 -4.76 -6.94 16.82
C CYS A 62 -3.30 -6.97 17.26
N ALA A 63 -2.89 -8.07 17.88
CA ALA A 63 -1.50 -8.25 18.28
C ALA A 63 -0.55 -8.32 17.08
N ALA A 64 -0.98 -8.95 15.98
CA ALA A 64 -0.23 -8.96 14.72
C ALA A 64 -0.03 -7.55 14.14
N ILE A 65 -1.07 -6.71 14.15
CA ILE A 65 -0.95 -5.30 13.72
C ILE A 65 -0.05 -4.52 14.67
N ALA A 66 -0.28 -4.63 15.98
CA ALA A 66 0.50 -3.93 16.99
C ALA A 66 1.98 -4.31 16.96
N THR A 67 2.30 -5.56 16.61
CA THR A 67 3.68 -5.99 16.37
C THR A 67 4.34 -5.15 15.26
N LEU A 68 3.67 -4.95 14.13
CA LEU A 68 4.19 -4.14 13.03
C LEU A 68 4.30 -2.66 13.41
N GLU A 69 3.32 -2.13 14.15
CA GLU A 69 3.34 -0.76 14.67
C GLU A 69 4.56 -0.53 15.58
N VAL A 70 4.82 -1.44 16.52
CA VAL A 70 6.01 -1.37 17.39
C VAL A 70 7.30 -1.34 16.57
N LEU A 71 7.42 -2.19 15.54
CA LEU A 71 8.62 -2.20 14.69
C LEU A 71 8.81 -0.88 13.94
N VAL A 72 7.73 -0.27 13.48
CA VAL A 72 7.74 1.04 12.82
C VAL A 72 8.15 2.14 13.79
N ASP A 73 7.51 2.19 14.96
CA ASP A 73 7.70 3.24 15.97
C ASP A 73 9.13 3.22 16.52
N GLN A 74 9.73 2.05 16.58
CA GLN A 74 11.12 1.84 16.99
C GLN A 74 12.11 1.92 15.82
N ASP A 75 11.67 2.24 14.61
CA ASP A 75 12.48 2.32 13.38
C ASP A 75 13.25 1.02 13.05
N ARG A 76 12.68 -0.14 13.40
CA ARG A 76 13.23 -1.49 13.17
C ARG A 76 12.96 -1.97 11.75
N VAL A 77 13.40 -1.16 10.79
CA VAL A 77 13.23 -1.36 9.34
C VAL A 77 13.79 -2.71 8.87
N ASP A 78 14.94 -3.14 9.40
CA ASP A 78 15.58 -4.39 8.99
C ASP A 78 14.76 -5.62 9.40
N GLU A 79 14.05 -5.55 10.54
CA GLU A 79 13.18 -6.63 10.99
C GLU A 79 11.90 -6.70 10.18
N LEU A 80 11.29 -5.55 9.86
CA LEU A 80 10.16 -5.49 8.92
C LEU A 80 10.53 -6.06 7.55
N ARG A 81 11.73 -5.72 7.04
CA ARG A 81 12.27 -6.26 5.80
C ARG A 81 12.47 -7.77 5.88
N ALA A 82 13.08 -8.27 6.95
CA ALA A 82 13.29 -9.70 7.14
C ALA A 82 11.97 -10.48 7.19
N MET A 83 10.96 -9.96 7.91
CA MET A 83 9.62 -10.54 7.96
C MET A 83 8.97 -10.57 6.57
N GLY A 84 9.02 -9.45 5.83
CA GLY A 84 8.49 -9.38 4.47
C GLY A 84 9.18 -10.35 3.50
N ALA A 85 10.51 -10.45 3.56
CA ALA A 85 11.30 -11.40 2.77
C ALA A 85 10.99 -12.87 3.13
N ALA A 86 10.60 -13.14 4.38
CA ALA A 86 10.13 -14.44 4.82
C ALA A 86 8.67 -14.74 4.41
N GLY A 87 8.00 -13.83 3.69
CA GLY A 87 6.65 -14.01 3.17
C GLY A 87 5.54 -13.43 4.07
N HIS A 88 5.88 -12.67 5.11
CA HIS A 88 4.88 -11.97 5.91
C HIS A 88 4.34 -10.74 5.14
N ASP A 89 3.35 -10.96 4.29
CA ASP A 89 2.75 -9.94 3.40
C ASP A 89 2.42 -8.62 4.11
N PRO A 90 1.78 -8.60 5.29
CA PRO A 90 1.53 -7.33 5.99
C PRO A 90 2.79 -6.57 6.39
N ALA A 91 3.90 -7.27 6.67
CA ALA A 91 5.17 -6.62 7.02
C ALA A 91 5.84 -6.01 5.78
N PHE A 92 5.78 -6.72 4.66
CA PHE A 92 6.25 -6.19 3.38
C PHE A 92 5.50 -4.90 3.01
N VAL A 93 4.16 -4.90 3.10
CA VAL A 93 3.42 -3.68 2.74
C VAL A 93 3.67 -2.54 3.71
N THR A 94 3.65 -2.83 5.01
CA THR A 94 4.04 -1.90 6.09
C THR A 94 5.36 -1.22 5.78
N LEU A 95 6.37 -1.98 5.36
CA LEU A 95 7.67 -1.44 4.97
C LEU A 95 7.59 -0.52 3.74
N MET A 96 6.90 -0.94 2.68
CA MET A 96 6.80 -0.12 1.46
C MET A 96 6.09 1.21 1.73
N GLU A 97 5.02 1.20 2.51
CA GLU A 97 4.27 2.41 2.87
C GLU A 97 5.06 3.33 3.78
N LEU A 98 5.86 2.78 4.70
CA LEU A 98 6.80 3.55 5.50
C LEU A 98 7.75 4.35 4.60
N TYR A 99 8.32 3.73 3.57
CA TYR A 99 9.18 4.42 2.63
C TYR A 99 8.45 5.47 1.79
N VAL A 100 7.24 5.16 1.30
CA VAL A 100 6.42 6.16 0.58
C VAL A 100 6.13 7.37 1.46
N ARG A 101 5.76 7.19 2.73
CA ARG A 101 5.51 8.30 3.68
C ARG A 101 6.75 9.14 3.92
N ARG A 102 7.89 8.50 4.15
CA ARG A 102 9.19 9.18 4.35
C ARG A 102 9.73 9.83 3.08
N GLY A 103 9.18 9.50 1.91
CA GLY A 103 9.74 9.92 0.62
C GLY A 103 11.06 9.23 0.31
N ASP A 104 11.32 8.06 0.91
CA ASP A 104 12.56 7.32 0.74
C ASP A 104 12.56 6.52 -0.57
N GLU A 105 12.79 7.26 -1.66
CA GLU A 105 12.88 6.71 -3.00
C GLU A 105 14.07 5.77 -3.17
N ALA A 106 15.19 6.05 -2.49
CA ALA A 106 16.37 5.21 -2.57
C ALA A 106 16.09 3.81 -2.00
N ALA A 107 15.41 3.75 -0.85
CA ALA A 107 14.96 2.49 -0.28
C ALA A 107 13.95 1.79 -1.20
N LEU A 108 12.92 2.49 -1.70
CA LEU A 108 11.94 1.87 -2.62
C LEU A 108 12.58 1.33 -3.90
N ARG A 109 13.60 2.01 -4.45
CA ARG A 109 14.35 1.49 -5.60
C ARG A 109 15.15 0.24 -5.24
N ALA A 110 15.75 0.18 -4.06
CA ALA A 110 16.46 -1.01 -3.59
C ALA A 110 15.48 -2.20 -3.43
N GLU A 111 14.32 -1.98 -2.81
CA GLU A 111 13.28 -3.01 -2.67
C GLU A 111 12.75 -3.48 -4.02
N ALA A 112 12.51 -2.55 -4.94
CA ALA A 112 12.08 -2.84 -6.31
C ALA A 112 13.15 -3.58 -7.12
N ALA A 113 14.43 -3.51 -6.76
CA ALA A 113 15.47 -4.30 -7.42
C ALA A 113 15.40 -5.79 -7.05
N THR A 114 14.81 -6.12 -5.90
CA THR A 114 14.75 -7.50 -5.38
C THR A 114 13.35 -8.10 -5.40
N ALA A 115 12.31 -7.27 -5.30
CA ALA A 115 10.92 -7.66 -5.24
C ALA A 115 10.11 -6.85 -6.25
N GLU A 116 9.64 -7.49 -7.33
CA GLU A 116 8.86 -6.84 -8.39
C GLU A 116 7.68 -6.04 -7.81
N ARG A 117 6.94 -6.63 -6.86
CA ARG A 117 5.79 -5.98 -6.19
C ARG A 117 6.11 -4.59 -5.63
N ALA A 118 7.34 -4.33 -5.14
CA ALA A 118 7.73 -3.03 -4.58
C ALA A 118 7.64 -1.87 -5.59
N ARG A 119 7.71 -2.16 -6.90
CA ARG A 119 7.52 -1.16 -7.97
C ARG A 119 6.19 -0.44 -7.87
N PHE A 120 5.16 -1.07 -7.30
CA PHE A 120 3.85 -0.45 -7.17
C PHE A 120 3.93 0.78 -6.26
N TRP A 121 4.60 0.64 -5.11
CA TRP A 121 4.81 1.74 -4.17
C TRP A 121 5.82 2.77 -4.68
N LEU A 122 6.87 2.34 -5.39
CA LEU A 122 7.77 3.25 -6.08
C LEU A 122 7.00 4.14 -7.09
N SER A 123 6.12 3.55 -7.89
CA SER A 123 5.27 4.31 -8.83
C SER A 123 4.40 5.35 -8.11
N ALA A 124 3.85 5.01 -6.95
CA ALA A 124 3.04 5.93 -6.16
C ALA A 124 3.85 7.13 -5.65
N LEU A 125 5.08 6.90 -5.17
CA LEU A 125 5.97 7.98 -4.74
C LEU A 125 6.40 8.88 -5.92
N LEU A 126 6.68 8.28 -7.08
CA LEU A 126 7.05 9.00 -8.30
C LEU A 126 5.91 9.92 -8.77
N VAL A 127 4.66 9.45 -8.76
CA VAL A 127 3.47 10.29 -9.05
C VAL A 127 3.38 11.45 -8.07
N ARG A 128 3.51 11.21 -6.76
CA ARG A 128 3.50 12.27 -5.72
C ARG A 128 4.60 13.30 -5.93
N SER A 129 5.68 12.92 -6.59
CA SER A 129 6.82 13.79 -6.90
C SER A 129 6.71 14.45 -8.29
N GLY A 130 5.57 14.32 -8.99
CA GLY A 130 5.37 14.89 -10.32
C GLY A 130 6.08 14.16 -11.46
N ARG A 131 6.63 12.95 -11.22
CA ARG A 131 7.39 12.16 -12.20
C ARG A 131 6.51 11.07 -12.81
N LEU A 132 5.47 11.50 -13.54
CA LEU A 132 4.45 10.63 -14.11
C LEU A 132 5.03 9.56 -15.05
N ASP A 133 5.94 9.94 -15.95
CA ASP A 133 6.51 9.00 -16.93
C ASP A 133 7.30 7.88 -16.26
N GLU A 134 8.14 8.22 -15.27
CA GLU A 134 8.88 7.22 -14.49
C GLU A 134 7.92 6.28 -13.74
N ALA A 135 6.82 6.81 -13.18
CA ALA A 135 5.82 5.99 -12.51
C ALA A 135 5.13 5.01 -13.47
N LEU A 136 4.78 5.46 -14.67
CA LEU A 136 4.19 4.61 -15.71
C LEU A 136 5.16 3.52 -16.15
N ASP A 137 6.46 3.82 -16.23
CA ASP A 137 7.48 2.82 -16.56
C ASP A 137 7.62 1.73 -15.50
N GLU A 138 7.57 2.08 -14.21
CA GLU A 138 7.57 1.07 -13.14
C GLU A 138 6.31 0.19 -13.17
N LEU A 139 5.14 0.76 -13.47
CA LEU A 139 3.89 0.00 -13.64
C LEU A 139 3.93 -0.91 -14.88
N ARG A 140 4.53 -0.47 -15.99
CA ARG A 140 4.73 -1.30 -17.19
C ARG A 140 5.67 -2.48 -16.90
N ARG A 141 6.73 -2.27 -16.11
CA ARG A 141 7.63 -3.35 -15.67
C ARG A 141 6.90 -4.39 -14.83
N LEU A 142 6.04 -3.96 -13.89
CA LEU A 142 5.18 -4.88 -13.13
C LEU A 142 4.29 -5.74 -14.03
N VAL A 143 3.61 -5.09 -14.98
CA VAL A 143 2.74 -5.79 -15.95
C VAL A 143 3.55 -6.80 -16.75
N ALA A 144 4.74 -6.42 -17.23
CA ALA A 144 5.63 -7.31 -17.99
C ALA A 144 6.17 -8.48 -17.15
N ALA A 145 6.39 -8.28 -15.86
CA ALA A 145 6.82 -9.32 -14.92
C ALA A 145 5.69 -10.32 -14.57
N GLY A 146 4.43 -10.04 -14.95
CA GLY A 146 3.28 -10.87 -14.60
C GLY A 146 2.88 -10.78 -13.13
N VAL A 147 3.36 -9.76 -12.42
CA VAL A 147 3.15 -9.57 -10.98
C VAL A 147 2.09 -8.50 -10.79
N ASP A 148 1.02 -8.83 -10.05
CA ASP A 148 -0.12 -7.94 -9.79
C ASP A 148 -0.66 -7.23 -11.04
N THR A 149 -0.60 -7.92 -12.19
CA THR A 149 -0.84 -7.35 -13.52
C THR A 149 -2.14 -6.57 -13.61
N HIS A 150 -3.23 -7.09 -13.02
CA HIS A 150 -4.53 -6.41 -13.05
C HIS A 150 -4.50 -5.07 -12.30
N ALA A 151 -3.89 -5.03 -11.11
CA ALA A 151 -3.80 -3.83 -10.30
C ALA A 151 -2.85 -2.80 -10.92
N ALA A 152 -1.67 -3.25 -11.38
CA ALA A 152 -0.68 -2.38 -12.03
C ALA A 152 -1.21 -1.79 -13.34
N HIS A 153 -1.80 -2.63 -14.20
CA HIS A 153 -2.40 -2.19 -15.45
C HIS A 153 -3.59 -1.27 -15.21
N GLY A 154 -4.45 -1.60 -14.24
CA GLY A 154 -5.52 -0.73 -13.79
C GLY A 154 -4.98 0.65 -13.46
N LYS A 155 -4.08 0.74 -12.47
CA LYS A 155 -3.49 2.00 -12.01
C LYS A 155 -2.83 2.82 -13.13
N MET A 156 -2.18 2.15 -14.09
CA MET A 156 -1.61 2.81 -15.27
C MET A 156 -2.69 3.56 -16.07
N LEU A 157 -3.85 2.94 -16.29
CA LEU A 157 -4.97 3.57 -16.99
C LEU A 157 -5.59 4.74 -16.19
N ASP A 158 -5.70 4.64 -14.86
CA ASP A 158 -6.13 5.75 -13.99
C ASP A 158 -5.21 6.95 -14.18
N LEU A 159 -3.91 6.72 -14.04
CA LEU A 159 -2.91 7.79 -14.08
C LEU A 159 -2.87 8.48 -15.44
N LEU A 160 -2.98 7.72 -16.54
CA LEU A 160 -3.06 8.30 -17.88
C LEU A 160 -4.28 9.22 -18.01
N LEU A 161 -5.46 8.80 -17.56
CA LEU A 161 -6.69 9.61 -17.67
C LEU A 161 -6.68 10.82 -16.75
N GLU A 162 -6.30 10.64 -15.48
CA GLU A 162 -6.20 11.70 -14.48
C GLU A 162 -5.25 12.82 -14.91
N HIS A 163 -4.25 12.51 -15.75
CA HIS A 163 -3.27 13.46 -16.26
C HIS A 163 -3.50 13.83 -17.73
N GLY A 164 -4.71 13.61 -18.27
CA GLY A 164 -5.10 14.07 -19.60
C GLY A 164 -4.50 13.32 -20.78
N ARG A 165 -3.86 12.17 -20.55
CA ARG A 165 -3.27 11.30 -21.59
C ARG A 165 -4.28 10.28 -22.11
N GLU A 166 -5.51 10.72 -22.40
CA GLU A 166 -6.59 9.86 -22.89
C GLU A 166 -6.24 9.21 -24.24
N ASP A 167 -5.47 9.90 -25.09
CA ASP A 167 -5.03 9.39 -26.40
C ASP A 167 -4.29 8.06 -26.28
N GLU A 168 -3.46 7.88 -25.25
CA GLU A 168 -2.74 6.63 -25.00
C GLU A 168 -3.69 5.51 -24.56
N VAL A 169 -4.68 5.83 -23.74
CA VAL A 169 -5.71 4.88 -23.34
C VAL A 169 -6.57 4.47 -24.54
N ARG A 170 -6.88 5.42 -25.45
CA ARG A 170 -7.56 5.12 -26.72
C ARG A 170 -6.72 4.23 -27.63
N ALA A 171 -5.41 4.45 -27.71
CA ALA A 171 -4.52 3.59 -28.47
C ALA A 171 -4.53 2.14 -27.93
N LEU A 172 -4.46 1.98 -26.60
CA LEU A 172 -4.57 0.67 -25.94
C LEU A 172 -5.92 0.00 -26.22
N ALA A 173 -7.02 0.74 -26.10
CA ALA A 173 -8.36 0.24 -26.39
C ALA A 173 -8.52 -0.19 -27.87
N ALA A 174 -7.98 0.59 -28.81
CA ALA A 174 -7.96 0.26 -30.23
C ALA A 174 -7.13 -0.99 -30.53
N ALA A 175 -6.09 -1.27 -29.73
CA ALA A 175 -5.32 -2.50 -29.79
C ALA A 175 -6.03 -3.71 -29.14
N GLY A 176 -7.26 -3.55 -28.64
CA GLY A 176 -8.07 -4.62 -28.07
C GLY A 176 -7.93 -4.78 -26.55
N ASP A 177 -7.29 -3.82 -25.86
CA ASP A 177 -7.19 -3.84 -24.41
C ASP A 177 -8.57 -3.64 -23.75
N ARG A 178 -9.13 -4.74 -23.24
CA ARG A 178 -10.47 -4.76 -22.61
C ARG A 178 -10.53 -3.88 -21.35
N PRO A 179 -9.56 -3.91 -20.42
CA PRO A 179 -9.48 -2.93 -19.34
C PRO A 179 -9.52 -1.46 -19.82
N ALA A 180 -8.76 -1.10 -20.85
CA ALA A 180 -8.72 0.26 -21.40
C ALA A 180 -10.08 0.68 -21.99
N ILE A 181 -10.73 -0.21 -22.76
CA ILE A 181 -12.08 0.02 -23.29
C ILE A 181 -13.07 0.31 -22.15
N ARG A 182 -13.09 -0.53 -21.11
CA ARG A 182 -13.99 -0.34 -19.95
C ARG A 182 -13.70 0.98 -19.25
N ARG A 183 -12.42 1.33 -19.11
CA ARG A 183 -12.01 2.53 -18.40
C ARG A 183 -12.40 3.80 -19.16
N LEU A 184 -12.20 3.85 -20.47
CA LEU A 184 -12.64 4.98 -21.31
C LEU A 184 -14.15 5.20 -21.24
N ASN A 185 -14.94 4.12 -21.31
CA ASN A 185 -16.39 4.23 -21.19
C ASN A 185 -16.77 4.86 -19.85
N PHE A 186 -16.20 4.38 -18.73
CA PHE A 186 -16.44 4.97 -17.42
C PHE A 186 -16.03 6.45 -17.34
N TRP A 187 -14.85 6.78 -17.87
CA TRP A 187 -14.30 8.14 -17.87
C TRP A 187 -15.17 9.13 -18.66
N GLN A 188 -15.59 8.76 -19.87
CA GLN A 188 -16.43 9.59 -20.74
C GLN A 188 -17.84 9.83 -20.17
N HIS A 189 -18.33 8.94 -19.32
CA HIS A 189 -19.60 9.14 -18.61
C HIS A 189 -19.44 10.00 -17.34
N ARG A 190 -18.23 10.09 -16.77
CA ARG A 190 -17.94 10.93 -15.60
C ARG A 190 -17.78 12.40 -15.95
N ASP A 191 -17.21 12.69 -17.13
CA ASP A 191 -16.86 14.05 -17.55
C ASP A 191 -17.91 14.69 -18.50
N ARG A 192 -19.10 14.09 -18.65
CA ARG A 192 -20.24 14.75 -19.33
C ARG A 192 -21.05 15.58 -18.33
N PRO A 193 -21.33 16.87 -18.64
CA PRO A 193 -22.22 17.69 -17.81
C PRO A 193 -23.66 17.15 -17.79
#